data_AF-W8VSC4-F1
#
_entry.id   AF-W8VSC4-F1
#
_cell.length_a   1.000
_cell.length_b   1.000
_cell.length_c   1.000
_cell.angle_alpha   90.00
_cell.angle_beta   90.00
_cell.angle_gamma   90.00
#
_symmetry.space_group_name_H-M   'P 1'
#
loop_
_entity.id
_entity.type
_entity.pdbx_description
1 polymer ?
#
loop_
_entity_poly.entity_id
_entity_poly.type
_entity_poly.pdbx_seq_one_letter_code
_entity_poly.pdbx_strand_id
1 'polypeptide(L)'
;MSVNSEIRNAINKDGGDTVIVTLYLENQTGTNDNSEILECFKDAQVLQIFKRLDKMEQTEILNEIWTVATDDQKAEKIIKAIDNLESKRR
;
A
#
# COMPACT_ATOMS: atom_id res chain seq x y z
N MET A 1 7.59 23.41 -4.52
CA MET A 1 8.18 22.65 -5.64
C MET A 1 7.11 21.66 -6.10
N SER A 2 6.98 21.42 -7.40
CA SER A 2 6.03 20.42 -7.91
C SER A 2 6.72 19.06 -7.91
N VAL A 3 6.01 17.99 -7.53
CA VAL A 3 6.49 16.61 -7.68
C VAL A 3 6.99 16.37 -9.11
N ASN A 4 6.31 16.94 -10.10
CA ASN A 4 6.70 16.83 -11.51
C ASN A 4 8.03 17.53 -11.84
N SER A 5 8.35 18.65 -11.18
CA SER A 5 9.66 19.31 -11.37
C SER A 5 10.80 18.53 -10.72
N GLU A 6 10.53 17.89 -9.59
CA GLU A 6 11.52 17.09 -8.88
C GLU A 6 11.88 15.83 -9.66
N ILE A 7 10.88 15.09 -10.15
CA ILE A 7 11.09 13.91 -10.99
C ILE A 7 11.88 14.28 -12.24
N ARG A 8 11.47 15.33 -12.97
CA ARG A 8 12.14 15.80 -14.19
C ARG A 8 13.62 16.09 -13.96
N ASN A 9 13.95 16.83 -12.90
CA ASN A 9 15.33 17.12 -12.55
C ASN A 9 16.11 15.85 -12.21
N ALA A 10 15.52 14.91 -11.46
CA ALA A 10 16.17 13.67 -11.06
C ALA A 10 16.51 12.75 -12.24
N ILE A 11 15.69 12.75 -13.29
CA ILE A 11 15.94 11.97 -14.52
C ILE A 11 16.57 12.78 -15.65
N ASN A 12 16.99 14.03 -15.37
CA ASN A 12 17.58 14.97 -16.32
C ASN A 12 16.72 15.15 -17.59
N LYS A 13 15.44 15.47 -17.39
CA LYS A 13 14.45 15.70 -18.45
C LYS A 13 13.74 17.03 -18.28
N ASP A 14 13.30 17.60 -19.40
CA ASP A 14 12.58 18.87 -19.46
C ASP A 14 11.11 18.72 -19.92
N GLY A 15 10.36 19.81 -19.86
CA GLY A 15 8.98 19.85 -20.35
C GLY A 15 8.91 19.62 -21.86
N GLY A 16 8.24 18.54 -22.27
CA GLY A 16 8.12 18.14 -23.68
C GLY A 16 8.96 16.92 -24.07
N ASP A 17 9.86 16.48 -23.19
CA ASP A 17 10.64 15.27 -23.43
C ASP A 17 9.79 14.00 -23.33
N THR A 18 10.05 13.05 -24.24
CA THR A 18 9.47 11.71 -24.16
C THR A 18 10.33 10.85 -23.22
N VAL A 19 9.66 10.15 -22.31
CA VAL A 19 10.27 9.20 -21.38
C VAL A 19 9.65 7.82 -21.59
N ILE A 20 10.46 6.77 -21.42
CA ILE A 20 9.98 5.39 -21.42
C ILE A 20 10.00 4.93 -19.97
N VAL A 21 8.84 4.50 -19.47
CA VAL A 21 8.71 3.91 -18.13
C VAL A 21 8.55 2.41 -18.30
N THR A 22 9.49 1.65 -17.75
CA THR A 22 9.40 0.19 -17.68
C THR A 22 9.12 -0.20 -16.24
N LEU A 23 7.95 -0.77 -15.99
CA LEU A 23 7.65 -1.34 -14.68
C LEU A 23 8.21 -2.76 -14.62
N TYR A 24 8.92 -3.05 -13.55
CA TYR A 24 9.36 -4.39 -13.20
C TYR A 24 8.57 -4.85 -11.99
N LEU A 25 8.21 -6.13 -11.96
CA LEU A 25 7.75 -6.76 -10.73
C LEU A 25 8.97 -6.81 -9.81
N GLU A 26 8.97 -6.02 -8.74
CA GLU A 26 10.04 -6.07 -7.76
C GLU A 26 10.02 -7.47 -7.11
N ASN A 27 11.16 -8.17 -7.16
CA ASN A 27 11.23 -9.59 -6.88
C ASN A 27 10.55 -9.93 -5.54
N GLN A 28 9.69 -10.96 -5.53
CA GLN A 28 8.97 -11.51 -4.36
C GLN A 28 9.87 -12.14 -3.29
N THR A 29 11.12 -11.70 -3.16
CA THR A 29 12.09 -12.19 -2.19
C THR A 29 12.38 -11.08 -1.20
N GLY A 30 11.41 -10.78 -0.36
CA GLY A 30 11.55 -9.84 0.74
C GLY A 30 10.42 -10.09 1.71
N THR A 31 10.77 -10.42 2.95
CA THR A 31 9.91 -10.41 4.15
C THR A 31 8.62 -9.62 3.96
N ASN A 32 7.46 -10.23 4.24
CA ASN A 32 6.12 -9.60 4.28
C ASN A 32 6.17 -8.17 4.85
N ASP A 33 6.50 -7.20 4.01
CA ASP A 33 6.69 -5.83 4.42
C ASP A 33 5.31 -5.22 4.46
N ASN A 34 4.77 -5.10 5.67
CA ASN A 34 3.46 -4.53 5.87
C ASN A 34 3.44 -3.03 5.59
N SER A 35 4.56 -2.38 5.24
CA SER A 35 4.64 -0.95 4.96
C SER A 35 3.60 -0.50 3.94
N GLU A 36 3.46 -1.20 2.81
CA GLU A 36 2.49 -0.90 1.76
C GLU A 36 1.05 -1.02 2.26
N ILE A 37 0.73 -2.09 3.00
CA ILE A 37 -0.61 -2.29 3.58
C ILE A 37 -0.92 -1.18 4.59
N LEU A 38 0.04 -0.83 5.44
CA LEU A 38 -0.10 0.23 6.45
C LEU A 38 -0.22 1.62 5.80
N GLU A 39 0.39 1.83 4.64
CA GLU A 39 0.22 3.04 3.84
C GLU A 39 -1.19 3.12 3.25
N CYS A 40 -1.72 2.02 2.68
CA CYS A 40 -3.13 1.96 2.26
C CYS A 40 -4.08 2.27 3.43
N PHE A 41 -3.82 1.74 4.63
CA PHE A 41 -4.63 2.04 5.82
C PHE A 41 -4.50 3.49 6.27
N LYS A 42 -3.34 4.12 6.06
CA LYS A 42 -3.12 5.54 6.36
C LYS A 42 -3.92 6.42 5.40
N ASP A 43 -3.88 6.11 4.11
CA ASP A 43 -4.58 6.85 3.06
C ASP A 43 -6.10 6.75 3.22
N ALA A 44 -6.60 5.56 3.60
CA ALA A 44 -8.00 5.34 3.96
C ALA A 44 -8.38 5.86 5.37
N GLN A 45 -7.45 6.47 6.11
CA GLN A 45 -7.66 7.04 7.45
C GLN A 45 -8.11 6.02 8.51
N VAL A 46 -7.83 4.72 8.32
CA VAL A 46 -8.16 3.63 9.25
C VAL A 46 -6.97 3.13 10.06
N LEU A 47 -5.74 3.58 9.75
CA LEU A 47 -4.51 3.14 10.42
C LEU A 47 -4.57 3.29 11.96
N GLN A 48 -5.14 4.38 12.47
CA GLN A 48 -5.25 4.59 13.92
C GLN A 48 -6.24 3.64 14.58
N ILE A 49 -7.27 3.20 13.86
CA ILE A 49 -8.22 2.19 14.33
C ILE A 49 -7.51 0.84 14.39
N PHE A 50 -6.81 0.49 13.31
CA PHE A 50 -5.99 -0.73 13.26
C PHE A 50 -4.99 -0.81 14.41
N LYS A 51 -4.23 0.26 14.69
CA LYS A 51 -3.25 0.31 15.78
C LYS A 51 -3.85 0.17 17.19
N ARG A 52 -5.16 0.41 17.35
CA ARG A 52 -5.87 0.26 18.63
C ARG A 52 -6.40 -1.16 18.86
N LEU A 53 -6.49 -1.97 17.81
CA LEU A 53 -6.85 -3.39 17.93
C LEU A 53 -5.80 -4.13 18.75
N ASP A 54 -6.15 -5.28 19.31
CA ASP A 54 -5.16 -6.11 19.97
C ASP A 54 -4.19 -6.75 18.96
N LYS A 55 -3.07 -7.27 19.46
CA LYS A 55 -2.03 -7.85 18.58
C LYS A 55 -2.51 -9.06 17.78
N MET A 56 -3.46 -9.83 18.31
CA MET A 56 -4.01 -11.00 17.64
C MET A 56 -4.84 -10.55 16.44
N GLU A 57 -5.76 -9.59 16.65
CA GLU A 57 -6.57 -9.00 15.57
C GLU A 57 -5.70 -8.34 14.49
N GLN A 58 -4.69 -7.57 14.89
CA GLN A 58 -3.75 -6.96 13.93
C GLN A 58 -3.03 -8.00 13.09
N THR A 59 -2.57 -9.09 13.72
CA THR A 59 -1.85 -10.18 13.04
C THR A 59 -2.77 -10.95 12.10
N GLU A 60 -4.02 -11.20 12.50
CA GLU A 60 -5.01 -11.90 11.69
C GLU A 60 -5.34 -11.12 10.41
N ILE A 61 -5.60 -9.83 10.53
CA ILE A 61 -5.86 -8.95 9.38
C ILE A 61 -4.68 -8.97 8.39
N LEU A 62 -3.45 -8.81 8.88
CA LEU A 62 -2.28 -8.80 8.02
C LEU A 62 -2.02 -10.17 7.37
N ASN A 63 -2.20 -11.26 8.11
CA ASN A 63 -2.06 -12.61 7.58
C ASN A 63 -3.11 -12.92 6.50
N GLU A 64 -4.36 -12.50 6.70
CA GLU A 64 -5.41 -12.66 5.68
C GLU A 64 -5.06 -11.97 4.36
N ILE A 65 -4.36 -10.83 4.42
CA ILE A 65 -3.89 -10.14 3.23
C ILE A 65 -2.69 -10.87 2.62
N TRP A 66 -1.75 -11.37 3.41
CA TRP A 66 -0.53 -12.02 2.89
C TRP A 66 -0.71 -13.44 2.36
N THR A 67 -1.74 -14.16 2.84
CA THR A 67 -1.93 -15.59 2.52
C THR A 67 -2.59 -15.85 1.17
N VAL A 68 -3.02 -14.81 0.46
CA VAL A 68 -3.62 -14.94 -0.88
C VAL A 68 -2.56 -15.03 -1.98
N ALA A 69 -2.93 -15.66 -3.11
CA ALA A 69 -1.96 -16.08 -4.12
C ALA A 69 -1.61 -15.00 -5.14
N THR A 70 -2.49 -14.02 -5.36
CA THR A 70 -2.30 -12.98 -6.38
C THR A 70 -2.44 -11.58 -5.80
N ASP A 71 -1.82 -10.60 -6.45
CA ASP A 71 -1.89 -9.21 -6.00
C ASP A 71 -3.32 -8.63 -6.12
N ASP A 72 -4.11 -9.07 -7.11
CA ASP A 72 -5.54 -8.72 -7.20
C ASP A 72 -6.31 -9.19 -5.96
N GLN A 73 -6.03 -10.41 -5.48
CA GLN A 73 -6.66 -10.93 -4.25
C GLN A 73 -6.17 -10.16 -3.02
N LYS A 74 -4.90 -9.74 -2.99
CA LYS A 74 -4.37 -8.89 -1.91
C LYS A 74 -5.11 -7.55 -1.87
N ALA A 75 -5.30 -6.91 -3.03
CA ALA A 75 -6.04 -5.66 -3.14
C ALA A 75 -7.48 -5.83 -2.62
N GLU A 76 -8.18 -6.91 -3.00
CA GLU A 76 -9.52 -7.21 -2.49
C GLU A 76 -9.53 -7.39 -0.97
N LYS A 77 -8.52 -8.08 -0.41
CA LYS A 77 -8.38 -8.27 1.04
C LYS A 77 -8.08 -6.97 1.79
N ILE A 78 -7.26 -6.08 1.22
CA ILE A 78 -6.98 -4.75 1.78
C ILE A 78 -8.27 -3.93 1.85
N ILE A 79 -9.08 -3.93 0.78
CA ILE A 79 -10.37 -3.21 0.75
C ILE A 79 -11.31 -3.75 1.84
N LYS A 80 -11.47 -5.08 1.94
CA LYS A 80 -12.29 -5.70 2.99
C LYS A 80 -11.81 -5.36 4.40
N ALA A 81 -10.49 -5.33 4.62
CA ALA A 81 -9.92 -4.93 5.89
C ALA A 81 -10.23 -3.47 6.22
N ILE A 82 -10.15 -2.57 5.24
CA ILE A 82 -10.53 -1.16 5.41
C ILE A 82 -12.00 -1.04 5.79
N ASP A 83 -12.92 -1.68 5.06
CA ASP A 83 -14.36 -1.65 5.35
C ASP A 83 -14.66 -2.14 6.78
N ASN A 84 -14.01 -3.24 7.20
CA ASN A 84 -14.13 -3.76 8.55
C ASN A 84 -13.63 -2.77 9.60
N LEU A 85 -12.46 -2.15 9.38
CA LEU A 85 -11.92 -1.14 10.28
C LEU A 85 -12.78 0.13 10.34
N GLU A 86 -13.35 0.56 9.22
CA GLU A 86 -14.29 1.68 9.17
C GLU A 86 -15.57 1.40 9.97
N SER A 87 -16.05 0.15 9.95
CA SER A 87 -17.21 -0.25 10.75
C SER A 87 -16.95 -0.13 12.26
N LYS A 88 -15.72 -0.42 12.70
CA LYS A 88 -15.26 -0.29 14.10
C LYS A 88 -15.02 1.17 14.53
N ARG A 89 -15.09 2.14 13.61
CA ARG A 89 -15.01 3.58 13.90
C ARG A 89 -16.29 4.10 14.57
N ARG A 90 -17.42 3.44 14.30
CA ARG A 90 -18.77 3.84 14.75
C ARG A 90 -19.10 3.23 16.09
#